data_AF-I4G8E3-F1
#
_entry.id   AF-I4G8E3-F1
#
_cell.length_a   1.000
_cell.length_b   1.000
_cell.length_c   1.000
_cell.angle_alpha   90.00
_cell.angle_beta   90.00
_cell.angle_gamma   90.00
#
_symmetry.space_group_name_H-M   'P 1'
#
loop_
_entity.id
_entity.type
_entity.pdbx_description
1 polymer ?
#
loop_
_entity_poly.entity_id
_entity_poly.type
_entity_poly.pdbx_seq_one_letter_code
_entity_poly.pdbx_strand_id
1 'polypeptide(L)' 'MLTSLTLGNFKSYQEATLSLAPITFLIGANASGKSNALEAIRLLSWLAKGSRLDDICDKI' A
#
# COMPACT_ATOMS: atom_id res chain seq x y z
N MET A 1 -10.53 -12.68 0.92
CA MET A 1 -9.06 -12.74 1.11
C MET A 1 -8.43 -11.75 0.14
N LEU A 2 -7.43 -10.97 0.57
CA LEU A 2 -6.73 -10.03 -0.32
C LEU A 2 -5.69 -10.81 -1.15
N THR A 3 -5.82 -10.79 -2.47
CA THR A 3 -5.01 -11.62 -3.38
C THR A 3 -4.12 -10.82 -4.32
N SER A 4 -4.42 -9.54 -4.54
CA SER A 4 -3.56 -8.64 -5.31
C SER A 4 -3.65 -7.20 -4.79
N LEU A 5 -2.60 -6.45 -5.04
CA LEU A 5 -2.53 -5.00 -4.82
C LEU A 5 -1.94 -4.36 -6.07
N THR A 6 -2.70 -3.46 -6.71
CA THR A 6 -2.21 -2.65 -7.84
C THR A 6 -1.97 -1.23 -7.36
N LEU A 7 -0.80 -0.69 -7.69
CA LEU A 7 -0.33 0.64 -7.33
C LEU A 7 -0.02 1.38 -8.63
N GLY A 8 -0.65 2.54 -8.81
CA GLY A 8 -0.40 3.44 -9.92
C GLY A 8 -0.20 4.86 -9.41
N ASN A 9 0.90 5.49 -9.81
CA ASN A 9 1.29 6.84 -9.38
C ASN A 9 1.19 7.06 -7.87
N PHE A 10 1.58 6.05 -7.07
CA PHE A 10 1.50 6.09 -5.62
C PHE A 10 2.90 6.11 -5.02
N LYS A 11 3.29 7.27 -4.46
CA LYS A 11 4.65 7.50 -3.91
C LYS A 11 5.73 7.08 -4.90
N SER A 12 6.62 6.14 -4.52
CA SER A 12 7.69 5.63 -5.39
C SER A 12 7.23 4.65 -6.48
N TYR A 13 5.94 4.30 -6.54
CA TYR A 13 5.41 3.39 -7.55
C TYR A 13 4.83 4.18 -8.71
N GLN A 14 5.44 4.05 -9.89
CA GLN A 14 4.84 4.50 -11.15
C GLN A 14 3.69 3.55 -11.53
N GLU A 15 4.00 2.26 -11.65
CA GLU A 15 3.02 1.19 -11.89
C GLU A 15 3.57 -0.12 -11.33
N ALA A 16 2.77 -0.83 -10.53
CA ALA A 16 3.11 -2.16 -10.03
C ALA A 16 1.85 -2.95 -9.67
N THR A 17 1.91 -4.27 -9.86
CA THR A 17 0.92 -5.20 -9.31
C THR A 17 1.63 -6.26 -8.48
N LEU A 18 1.26 -6.36 -7.20
CA LEU A 18 1.81 -7.32 -6.25
C LEU A 18 0.79 -8.44 -6.05
N SER A 19 1.21 -9.68 -6.33
CA SER A 19 0.45 -10.87 -5.95
C SER A 19 0.61 -11.12 -4.45
N LEU A 20 -0.49 -11.36 -3.75
CA LEU A 20 -0.53 -11.54 -2.30
C LEU A 20 -0.95 -12.96 -1.94
N ALA A 21 -0.28 -13.50 -0.93
CA ALA A 21 -0.57 -14.78 -0.31
C ALA A 21 -1.02 -14.54 1.14
N PRO A 22 -1.52 -15.56 1.87
CA PRO A 22 -1.90 -15.40 3.28
C PRO A 22 -0.76 -14.85 4.15
N ILE A 23 0.50 -15.15 3.78
CA ILE A 23 1.71 -14.53 4.32
C ILE A 23 2.56 -14.06 3.14
N THR A 24 2.86 -12.77 3.08
CA THR A 24 3.70 -12.17 2.03
C THR A 24 4.88 -11.44 2.68
N PHE A 25 6.09 -11.83 2.30
CA PHE A 25 7.31 -11.14 2.71
C PHE A 25 7.73 -10.13 1.65
N LEU A 26 7.89 -8.86 2.05
CA LEU A 26 8.43 -7.81 1.20
C LEU A 26 9.93 -7.67 1.46
N ILE A 27 10.76 -8.02 0.49
CA ILE A 27 12.23 -7.95 0.56
C ILE A 27 12.79 -7.02 -0.53
N GLY A 28 14.01 -6.52 -0.34
CA GLY A 28 14.69 -5.64 -1.30
C GLY A 28 15.51 -4.55 -0.61
N ALA A 29 16.29 -3.80 -1.42
CA ALA A 29 17.15 -2.72 -0.94
C ALA A 29 16.37 -1.59 -0.22
N ASN A 30 17.06 -0.79 0.59
CA ASN A 30 16.45 0.42 1.14
C ASN A 30 15.92 1.33 0.02
N ALA A 31 14.82 2.04 0.30
CA ALA A 31 14.10 2.87 -0.67
C ALA A 31 13.50 2.13 -1.89
N SER A 32 13.47 0.78 -1.91
CA SER A 32 12.86 0.00 -2.99
C SER A 32 11.32 -0.02 -3.01
N GLY A 33 10.65 0.86 -2.25
CA GLY A 33 9.18 0.96 -2.21
C GLY A 33 8.46 0.05 -1.20
N LYS A 34 9.17 -0.81 -0.44
CA LYS A 34 8.51 -1.74 0.52
C LYS A 34 7.58 -1.05 1.52
N SER A 35 8.06 0.01 2.17
CA SER A 35 7.24 0.80 3.11
C SER A 35 6.06 1.47 2.38
N ASN A 36 6.27 1.96 1.16
CA ASN A 36 5.22 2.56 0.34
C ASN A 36 4.12 1.53 0.00
N ALA A 37 4.46 0.26 -0.26
CA ALA A 37 3.45 -0.78 -0.48
C ALA A 37 2.61 -1.04 0.78
N LEU A 38 3.23 -1.04 1.97
CA LEU A 38 2.51 -1.19 3.24
C LEU A 38 1.61 0.02 3.54
N GLU A 39 2.08 1.23 3.23
CA GLU A 39 1.29 2.46 3.39
C GLU A 39 0.07 2.48 2.47
N ALA A 40 0.17 1.97 1.24
CA ALA A 40 -0.98 1.81 0.36
C ALA A 40 -2.03 0.86 0.97
N ILE A 41 -1.60 -0.29 1.51
CA ILE A 41 -2.51 -1.22 2.21
C ILE A 41 -3.15 -0.54 3.42
N ARG A 42 -2.38 0.25 4.18
CA ARG A 42 -2.87 1.00 5.35
C ARG A 42 -3.90 2.05 4.97
N LEU A 43 -3.64 2.81 3.90
CA LEU A 43 -4.59 3.77 3.33
C LEU A 43 -5.90 3.07 2.97
N LEU A 44 -5.84 1.98 2.22
CA LEU A 44 -7.03 1.20 1.86
C LEU A 44 -7.77 0.67 3.10
N SER A 45 -7.04 0.27 4.15
CA SER A 45 -7.64 -0.17 5.42
C SER A 45 -8.40 0.95 6.14
N TRP A 46 -7.88 2.18 6.14
CA TRP A 46 -8.58 3.33 6.72
C TRP A 46 -9.82 3.71 5.92
N LEU A 47 -9.71 3.74 4.58
CA LEU A 47 -10.84 4.01 3.71
C LEU A 47 -11.96 2.97 3.90
N ALA A 48 -11.60 1.68 3.99
CA ALA A 48 -12.55 0.60 4.26
C ALA A 48 -13.24 0.72 5.63
N LYS A 49 -12.64 1.41 6.60
CA LYS A 49 -13.22 1.69 7.93
C LYS A 49 -14.06 2.97 7.96
N GLY A 50 -14.20 3.68 6.84
CA GLY A 50 -14.96 4.93 6.77
C GLY A 50 -14.21 6.15 7.29
N SER A 51 -12.88 6.09 7.41
CA SER A 51 -12.09 7.29 7.72
C SER A 51 -12.22 8.32 6.60
N ARG A 52 -12.36 9.61 6.97
CA ARG A 52 -12.40 10.69 5.98
C ARG A 52 -11.00 10.90 5.42
N LEU A 53 -10.90 11.32 4.16
CA LEU A 53 -9.62 11.60 3.50
C LEU A 53 -8.82 12.66 4.27
N ASP A 54 -9.50 13.71 4.73
CA ASP A 54 -8.88 14.80 5.49
C ASP A 54 -8.19 14.31 6.78
N ASP A 55 -8.72 13.25 7.41
CA ASP A 55 -8.17 12.69 8.65
C ASP A 55 -6.91 11.82 8.42
N ILE A 56 -6.65 11.45 7.17
CA ILE A 56 -5.58 10.53 6.78
C ILE A 56 -4.51 11.18 5.90
N CYS A 57 -4.77 12.32 5.26
CA CYS A 57 -3.81 13.01 4.40
C CYS A 57 -2.45 13.27 5.07
N ASP A 58 -2.41 13.56 6.37
CA ASP A 58 -1.16 13.81 7.09
C ASP A 58 -0.42 12.54 7.54
N LYS A 59 -1.05 11.37 7.35
CA LYS A 59 -0.57 10.06 7.83
C LYS A 59 -0.08 9.15 6.71
N ILE A 60 -0.25 9.58 5.46
CA ILE A 60 0.18 8.87 4.25
C ILE A 60 1.33 9.67 3.66
#